data_AF-A0A7U9S3J5-F1
#
_entry.id   AF-A0A7U9S3J5-F1
#
_cell.length_a   1.000
_cell.length_b   1.000
_cell.length_c   1.000
_cell.angle_alpha   90.00
_cell.angle_beta   90.00
_cell.angle_gamma   90.00
#
_symmetry.space_group_name_H-M   'P 1'
#
loop_
_entity.id
_entity.type
_entity.pdbx_description
1 polymer ?
#
loop_
_entity_poly.entity_id
_entity_poly.type
_entity_poly.pdbx_seq_one_letter_code
_entity_poly.pdbx_strand_id
1 'polypeptide(L)' 'MKIKALSEVKHCSPTIMWFYDKFKPQIADVRTVQERNGILSDMSELFERVVRDEPNCRDQLSEVYQLLKMKCWEVLA' A
#
# COMPACT_ATOMS: atom_id res chain seq x y z
N MET A 1 19.28 0.06 3.04
CA MET A 1 18.02 -0.07 3.80
C MET A 1 17.47 -1.47 3.52
N LYS A 2 17.52 -2.40 4.50
CA LYS A 2 16.95 -3.75 4.31
C LYS A 2 15.46 -3.66 4.61
N ILE A 3 14.63 -3.95 3.60
CA ILE A 3 13.18 -4.05 3.74
C ILE A 3 12.91 -5.22 4.69
N LYS A 4 12.31 -4.96 5.84
CA LYS A 4 11.83 -6.02 6.73
C LYS A 4 10.74 -6.78 6.00
N ALA A 5 10.81 -8.11 6.02
CA ALA A 5 9.73 -8.94 5.50
C ALA A 5 8.43 -8.60 6.25
N LEU A 6 7.30 -8.55 5.54
CA LEU A 6 5.97 -8.28 6.12
C LEU A 6 5.67 -9.19 7.34
N SER A 7 6.29 -10.36 7.40
CA SER A 7 6.24 -11.33 8.51
C SER A 7 6.86 -10.86 9.83
N GLU A 8 7.65 -9.78 9.82
CA GLU A 8 8.21 -9.18 11.03
C GLU A 8 7.27 -8.14 11.66
N VAL A 9 6.19 -7.75 10.97
CA VAL A 9 5.12 -6.91 11.54
C VAL A 9 4.20 -7.81 12.37
N LYS A 10 4.73 -8.30 13.50
CA LYS A 10 3.92 -8.94 14.54
C LYS A 10 2.85 -7.93 14.97
N HIS A 11 1.58 -8.25 14.68
CA HIS A 11 0.39 -7.41 14.89
C HIS A 11 0.09 -6.35 13.81
N CYS A 12 0.06 -6.71 12.53
CA CYS A 12 -0.68 -5.89 11.56
C CYS A 12 -2.14 -5.80 12.00
N SER A 13 -2.63 -4.58 12.24
CA SER A 13 -4.05 -4.34 12.49
C SER A 13 -4.89 -4.83 11.29
N PRO A 14 -6.16 -5.20 11.50
CA PRO A 14 -7.07 -5.54 10.40
C PRO A 14 -7.09 -4.47 9.30
N THR A 15 -6.98 -3.19 9.66
CA THR A 15 -6.92 -2.04 8.76
C THR A 15 -5.71 -2.10 7.81
N ILE A 16 -4.53 -2.44 8.33
CA ILE A 16 -3.28 -2.53 7.55
C ILE A 16 -3.35 -3.72 6.59
N MET A 17 -3.83 -4.88 7.07
CA MET A 17 -3.96 -6.07 6.23
C MET A 17 -5.00 -5.85 5.12
N TRP A 18 -6.13 -5.23 5.45
CA TRP A 18 -7.14 -4.83 4.47
C TRP A 18 -6.60 -3.87 3.41
N PHE A 19 -5.80 -2.86 3.82
CA PHE A 19 -5.18 -1.93 2.87
C PHE A 19 -4.26 -2.66 1.89
N TYR A 20 -3.44 -3.58 2.40
CA TYR A 20 -2.54 -4.40 1.58
C TYR A 20 -3.31 -5.31 0.61
N ASP A 21 -4.29 -6.05 1.12
CA ASP A 21 -5.08 -6.99 0.33
C ASP A 21 -5.94 -6.30 -0.72
N LYS A 22 -6.34 -5.04 -0.49
CA LYS A 22 -7.05 -4.24 -1.48
C LYS A 22 -6.19 -3.93 -2.70
N PHE A 23 -4.96 -3.45 -2.51
CA PHE A 23 -4.15 -2.91 -3.62
C PHE A 23 -3.19 -3.91 -4.25
N LYS A 24 -2.70 -4.90 -3.49
CA LYS A 24 -1.81 -5.93 -4.04
C LYS A 24 -2.33 -6.60 -5.33
N PRO A 25 -3.58 -7.11 -5.41
CA PRO A 25 -4.07 -7.73 -6.64
C PRO A 25 -4.23 -6.72 -7.77
N GLN A 26 -4.72 -5.51 -7.48
CA GLN A 26 -4.87 -4.46 -8.49
C GLN A 26 -3.54 -4.09 -9.14
N ILE A 27 -2.48 -4.00 -8.34
CA ILE A 27 -1.12 -3.75 -8.82
C ILE A 27 -0.65 -4.89 -9.72
N ALA A 28 -0.88 -6.15 -9.33
CA ALA A 28 -0.47 -7.31 -10.12
C ALA A 28 -1.15 -7.38 -11.50
N ASP A 29 -2.34 -6.80 -11.63
CA ASP A 29 -3.13 -6.79 -12.87
C ASP A 29 -2.92 -5.54 -13.75
N VAL A 30 -2.04 -4.61 -13.37
CA VAL A 30 -1.76 -3.39 -14.15
C VAL A 30 -1.19 -3.73 -15.53
N ARG A 31 -1.77 -3.14 -16.58
CA ARG A 31 -1.31 -3.31 -17.97
C ARG A 31 -0.88 -2.00 -18.63
N THR A 32 -1.33 -0.87 -18.09
CA THR A 32 -1.11 0.45 -18.68
C THR A 32 -0.64 1.47 -17.66
N VAL A 33 0.05 2.50 -18.15
CA VAL A 33 0.49 3.64 -17.34
C VAL A 33 -0.70 4.38 -16.71
N GLN A 34 -1.84 4.46 -17.41
CA GLN A 34 -3.05 5.07 -16.86
C GLN A 34 -3.62 4.28 -15.67
N GLU A 35 -3.71 2.95 -15.76
CA GLU A 35 -4.15 2.10 -14.64
C GLU A 35 -3.22 2.23 -13.44
N ARG A 36 -1.91 2.20 -13.67
CA ARG A 36 -0.90 2.42 -12.62
C ARG A 36 -1.12 3.75 -11.91
N ASN A 37 -1.28 4.84 -12.67
CA ASN A 37 -1.46 6.17 -12.11
C ASN A 37 -2.78 6.28 -11.34
N GLY A 38 -3.86 5.63 -11.81
CA GLY A 38 -5.12 5.53 -11.09
C GLY A 38 -4.96 4.85 -9.74
N ILE A 39 -4.32 3.67 -9.70
CA ILE A 39 -4.07 2.93 -8.45
C ILE A 39 -3.21 3.76 -7.48
N LEU A 40 -2.18 4.46 -7.98
CA LEU A 40 -1.36 5.32 -7.13
C LEU A 40 -2.16 6.47 -6.51
N SER A 41 -3.09 7.06 -7.26
CA SER A 41 -4.00 8.10 -6.76
C SER A 41 -4.93 7.55 -5.69
N ASP A 42 -5.66 6.47 -6.00
CA ASP A 42 -6.61 5.81 -5.10
C ASP A 42 -5.94 5.39 -3.79
N MET A 43 -4.72 4.86 -3.89
CA MET A 43 -3.93 4.44 -2.73
C MET A 43 -3.50 5.63 -1.87
N SER A 44 -3.14 6.76 -2.48
CA SER A 44 -2.79 7.99 -1.75
C SER A 44 -3.99 8.55 -0.99
N GLU A 45 -5.15 8.67 -1.66
CA GLU A 45 -6.37 9.19 -1.04
C GLU A 45 -6.84 8.28 0.11
N LEU A 46 -6.80 6.96 -0.09
CA LEU A 46 -7.20 6.02 0.95
C LEU A 46 -6.25 6.05 2.14
N PHE A 47 -4.94 6.18 1.89
CA PHE A 47 -3.95 6.31 2.96
C PHE A 47 -4.25 7.53 3.83
N GLU A 48 -4.46 8.70 3.23
CA GLU A 48 -4.77 9.93 3.96
C GLU A 48 -6.07 9.81 4.77
N ARG A 49 -7.08 9.15 4.19
CA ARG A 49 -8.34 8.88 4.88
C ARG A 49 -8.13 7.98 6.10
N VAL A 50 -7.44 6.86 5.94
CA VAL A 50 -7.22 5.91 7.05
C VAL A 50 -6.36 6.53 8.14
N VAL A 51 -5.32 7.30 7.81
CA VAL A 51 -4.50 8.01 8.82
C VAL A 51 -5.31 9.05 9.59
N ARG A 52 -6.26 9.72 8.94
CA ARG A 52 -7.15 10.67 9.60
C ARG A 52 -8.13 9.97 10.56
N ASP A 53 -8.70 8.85 10.12
CA ASP A 53 -9.72 8.12 10.88
C ASP A 53 -9.08 7.27 12.01
N GLU A 54 -7.89 6.70 11.78
CA GLU A 54 -7.13 5.84 12.69
C GLU A 54 -5.64 6.26 12.77
N PRO A 55 -5.31 7.38 13.43
CA PRO A 55 -3.95 7.92 13.45
C PRO A 55 -2.92 6.97 14.10
N ASN A 56 -3.36 6.08 14.98
CA ASN A 56 -2.50 5.10 15.66
C ASN A 56 -1.86 4.08 14.71
N CYS A 57 -2.47 3.83 13.55
CA CYS A 57 -1.91 2.88 12.57
C CYS A 57 -0.98 3.55 11.54
N ARG A 58 -0.77 4.87 11.63
CA ARG A 58 -0.07 5.68 10.61
C ARG A 58 1.29 5.13 10.22
N ASP A 59 2.13 4.80 11.19
CA ASP A 59 3.52 4.41 10.91
C ASP A 59 3.57 3.07 10.17
N GLN A 60 2.85 2.07 10.67
CA GLN A 60 2.76 0.74 10.03
C GLN A 60 2.05 0.82 8.67
N LEU A 61 0.99 1.62 8.56
CA LEU A 61 0.32 1.84 7.28
C LEU A 61 1.23 2.55 6.28
N SER A 62 2.09 3.46 6.74
CA SER A 62 3.08 4.13 5.89
C SER A 62 4.08 3.15 5.32
N GLU A 63 4.57 2.19 6.11
CA GLU A 63 5.46 1.12 5.62
C GLU A 63 4.80 0.31 4.49
N VAL A 64 3.54 -0.11 4.69
CA VAL A 64 2.78 -0.86 3.68
C VAL A 64 2.49 -0.01 2.44
N TYR A 65 2.13 1.26 2.62
CA TYR A 65 1.90 2.20 1.53
C TYR A 65 3.16 2.38 0.67
N GLN A 66 4.33 2.59 1.29
CA GLN A 66 5.58 2.74 0.54
C GLN A 66 5.98 1.45 -0.19
N LEU A 67 5.75 0.29 0.43
CA LEU A 67 5.99 -1.01 -0.22
C LEU A 67 5.12 -1.18 -1.47
N LEU A 68 3.81 -0.94 -1.36
CA LEU A 68 2.87 -1.06 -2.48
C LEU A 68 3.17 -0.03 -3.56
N LYS A 69 3.52 1.21 -3.19
CA LYS A 69 3.92 2.26 -4.12
C LYS A 69 5.13 1.83 -4.95
N MET A 70 6.18 1.31 -4.31
CA MET A 70 7.35 0.78 -5.00
C MET A 70 6.97 -0.35 -5.96
N LYS A 71 6.17 -1.33 -5.50
CA LYS A 71 5.70 -2.43 -6.33
C LYS A 71 4.90 -1.95 -7.54
N CYS A 72 4.05 -0.93 -7.37
CA CYS A 72 3.27 -0.33 -8.43
C CYS A 72 4.15 0.33 -9.51
N TRP A 73 5.27 0.95 -9.12
CA TRP A 73 6.24 1.49 -10.06
C TRP A 73 7.01 0.40 -10.83
N GLU A 74 7.24 -0.77 -10.23
CA GLU A 74 7.95 -1.89 -10.85
C GLU A 74 7.15 -2.61 -11.95
N VAL A 75 5.81 -2.54 -11.97
CA VAL A 75 4.98 -3.37 -12.88
C VAL A 75 5.18 -3.03 -14.36
N LEU A 76 5.58 -1.81 -14.68
CA LEU A 76 5.75 -1.32 -16.06
C LEU A 76 7.14 -0.69 -16.30
N ALA A 77 8.10 -1.02 -15.44
CA ALA A 77 9.50 -0.61 -15.57
C ALA A 77 10.26 -1.61 -16.46
#